data_AF-A0A0A0D2K7-F1
#
_entry.id   AF-A0A0A0D2K7-F1
#
_cell.length_a   1.000
_cell.length_b   1.000
_cell.length_c   1.000
_cell.angle_alpha   90.00
_cell.angle_beta   90.00
_cell.angle_gamma   90.00
#
_symmetry.space_group_name_H-M   'P 1'
#
loop_
_entity.id
_entity.type
_entity.pdbx_description
1 polymer ?
#
loop_
_entity_poly.entity_id
_entity_poly.type
_entity_poly.pdbx_seq_one_letter_code
_entity_poly.pdbx_strand_id
1 'polypeptide(L)'
;MAIIPGTPGNDILDGTEGDDIIAGLAGDDTLSGLDGNDVLRGGAGADHLAGGAGRDIASYFDASAGVWVDLSASQGYAGDAAGDILSGIEDINGSGFADVLVGDAAANRLQGGNGNDILAGGAGNDVLAGEAGADRLMGDAGNDTADYSASNLAIIVDLSNGTALGGVAAGDVLIGIENLAGSQAGDRLTGNAVANVLQGLNGADILVGGGGADRLDGGAGEDTVIYLASASGVTVNLAAGTGSGGDAQGDILVSIENLTGSQFNDTLVGDAGDNDLFGEGGDDVLRGGAGGDYFHGGYGGGIDTVSYFTSAVGVWVTLAGSTGYGEGGDAEGDYMTEIDNLSGSQGNDTLIGHFGTNTLQGWAGDDVLRGEGGADRLDGGAGNDTVSYFDSIGAVTVDLSTGTATGGHADGNVLISIENLAGSDSYGDSLTGNAGANALDGLGGDDTLRGGGGKDTLTGGAGGDVFAYGAVGDSAVGANADVIADFSQAQGDRIDLSGIDADTGAAGDQAFTFIGSGLYTHHAGELRFAVVGGQSIVAGDVNGDGQSDFHIVLGSAVTLQAGDFVL
;
A
#
# COMPACT_ATOMS: atom_id res chain seq x y z
N MET A 1 -25.76 -20.57 39.25
CA MET A 1 -27.04 -20.71 38.52
C MET A 1 -27.97 -21.71 39.17
N ALA A 2 -28.62 -21.27 40.26
CA ALA A 2 -29.86 -21.90 40.69
C ALA A 2 -31.04 -21.33 39.89
N ILE A 3 -32.12 -22.11 39.83
CA ILE A 3 -33.40 -21.67 39.24
C ILE A 3 -34.42 -21.75 40.36
N ILE A 4 -35.03 -20.63 40.70
CA ILE A 4 -35.91 -20.46 41.86
C ILE A 4 -37.29 -20.04 41.35
N PRO A 5 -38.19 -21.01 41.13
CA PRO A 5 -39.55 -20.73 40.68
C PRO A 5 -40.48 -20.47 41.88
N GLY A 6 -41.28 -19.42 41.76
CA GLY A 6 -42.42 -19.10 42.61
C GLY A 6 -43.68 -19.83 42.18
N THR A 7 -44.81 -19.26 42.58
CA THR A 7 -46.17 -19.73 42.40
C THR A 7 -47.03 -18.59 41.84
N PRO A 8 -48.27 -18.87 41.38
CA PRO A 8 -49.15 -17.80 40.89
C PRO A 8 -49.75 -16.88 41.97
N GLY A 9 -49.16 -16.77 43.16
CA GLY A 9 -49.59 -15.83 44.17
C GLY A 9 -48.39 -15.22 44.89
N ASN A 10 -48.63 -14.17 45.69
CA ASN A 10 -47.58 -13.36 46.31
C ASN A 10 -46.52 -14.19 47.05
N ASP A 11 -45.32 -14.22 46.50
CA ASP A 11 -44.17 -14.97 46.96
C ASP A 11 -43.06 -14.06 47.52
N ILE A 12 -42.24 -14.63 48.41
CA ILE A 12 -40.99 -14.01 48.86
C ILE A 12 -39.89 -15.02 48.52
N LEU A 13 -39.05 -14.65 47.56
CA LEU A 13 -38.03 -15.51 46.97
C LEU A 13 -36.66 -14.87 47.17
N ASP A 14 -35.79 -15.59 47.89
CA ASP A 14 -34.39 -15.22 48.06
C ASP A 14 -33.53 -16.13 47.19
N GLY A 15 -32.59 -15.53 46.48
CA GLY A 15 -31.50 -16.15 45.75
C GLY A 15 -30.43 -16.74 46.67
N THR A 16 -29.28 -17.02 46.07
CA THR A 16 -28.08 -17.55 46.68
C THR A 16 -26.94 -16.53 46.54
N GLU A 17 -25.72 -16.88 46.94
CA GLU A 17 -24.56 -15.97 46.79
C GLU A 17 -23.91 -16.02 45.38
N GLY A 18 -24.57 -16.63 44.40
CA GLY A 18 -24.07 -16.61 43.03
C GLY A 18 -25.21 -16.62 42.03
N ASP A 19 -24.88 -16.40 40.77
CA ASP A 19 -25.84 -16.13 39.68
C ASP A 19 -27.09 -17.00 39.74
N ASP A 20 -28.28 -16.40 39.71
CA ASP A 20 -29.55 -17.08 39.84
C ASP A 20 -30.57 -16.63 38.79
N ILE A 21 -31.56 -17.50 38.54
CA ILE A 21 -32.76 -17.14 37.78
C ILE A 21 -33.94 -17.28 38.72
N ILE A 22 -34.55 -16.15 39.09
CA ILE A 22 -35.67 -16.08 40.02
C ILE A 22 -36.93 -15.70 39.23
N ALA A 23 -38.02 -16.45 39.42
CA ALA A 23 -39.28 -16.20 38.70
C ALA A 23 -40.47 -16.20 39.67
N GLY A 24 -41.10 -15.03 39.88
CA GLY A 24 -42.29 -14.86 40.73
C GLY A 24 -43.55 -15.47 40.12
N LEU A 25 -43.76 -15.23 38.82
CA LEU A 25 -44.90 -15.62 37.99
C LEU A 25 -46.08 -14.67 38.08
N ALA A 26 -46.96 -14.79 39.07
CA ALA A 26 -48.12 -13.91 39.16
C ALA A 26 -48.42 -13.63 40.63
N GLY A 27 -49.02 -12.48 40.93
CA GLY A 27 -49.14 -11.98 42.29
C GLY A 27 -48.10 -10.90 42.56
N ASP A 28 -48.24 -10.20 43.69
CA ASP A 28 -47.27 -9.17 44.07
C ASP A 28 -46.12 -9.84 44.83
N ASP A 29 -45.01 -10.06 44.14
CA ASP A 29 -43.89 -10.87 44.60
C ASP A 29 -42.73 -10.01 45.12
N THR A 30 -41.88 -10.58 45.98
CA THR A 30 -40.62 -9.96 46.43
C THR A 30 -39.48 -10.89 46.10
N LEU A 31 -38.62 -10.47 45.17
CA LEU A 31 -37.48 -11.22 44.67
C LEU A 31 -36.19 -10.53 45.13
N SER A 32 -35.27 -11.28 45.72
CA SER A 32 -33.94 -10.81 46.13
C SER A 32 -32.86 -11.70 45.51
N GLY A 33 -32.00 -11.16 44.66
CA GLY A 33 -30.87 -11.88 44.03
C GLY A 33 -29.75 -12.20 45.02
N LEU A 34 -29.36 -11.20 45.83
CA LEU A 34 -28.25 -11.22 46.79
C LEU A 34 -26.89 -10.90 46.14
N ASP A 35 -25.95 -11.84 46.09
CA ASP A 35 -24.65 -11.66 45.43
C ASP A 35 -24.67 -12.49 44.14
N GLY A 36 -24.02 -12.03 43.07
CA GLY A 36 -23.98 -12.73 41.78
C GLY A 36 -24.63 -11.92 40.67
N ASN A 37 -24.63 -12.44 39.45
CA ASN A 37 -25.32 -11.82 38.33
C ASN A 37 -26.66 -12.52 38.12
N ASP A 38 -27.74 -11.90 38.59
CA ASP A 38 -29.03 -12.54 38.69
C ASP A 38 -30.00 -12.10 37.57
N VAL A 39 -30.92 -12.98 37.20
CA VAL A 39 -32.04 -12.68 36.31
C VAL A 39 -33.33 -12.78 37.10
N LEU A 40 -33.99 -11.65 37.32
CA LEU A 40 -35.21 -11.54 38.09
C LEU A 40 -36.40 -11.34 37.14
N ARG A 41 -37.39 -12.24 37.23
CA ARG A 41 -38.66 -12.17 36.51
C ARG A 41 -39.78 -12.08 37.53
N GLY A 42 -40.33 -10.88 37.76
CA GLY A 42 -41.49 -10.70 38.62
C GLY A 42 -42.71 -11.42 38.04
N GLY A 43 -43.07 -11.03 36.82
CA GLY A 43 -44.23 -11.57 36.13
C GLY A 43 -45.41 -10.64 36.30
N ALA A 44 -46.63 -11.17 36.41
CA ALA A 44 -47.83 -10.33 36.50
C ALA A 44 -48.13 -9.94 37.95
N GLY A 45 -47.96 -8.67 38.31
CA GLY A 45 -48.22 -8.17 39.65
C GLY A 45 -47.54 -6.82 39.86
N ALA A 46 -47.59 -6.30 41.08
CA ALA A 46 -46.73 -5.20 41.47
C ALA A 46 -45.58 -5.77 42.32
N ASP A 47 -44.44 -6.00 41.67
CA ASP A 47 -43.35 -6.79 42.24
C ASP A 47 -42.24 -5.92 42.85
N HIS A 48 -41.50 -6.46 43.80
CA HIS A 48 -40.27 -5.86 44.32
C HIS A 48 -39.07 -6.67 43.86
N LEU A 49 -38.29 -6.12 42.94
CA LEU A 49 -37.14 -6.74 42.30
C LEU A 49 -35.87 -6.12 42.89
N ALA A 50 -35.15 -6.86 43.74
CA ALA A 50 -33.87 -6.45 44.29
C ALA A 50 -32.77 -7.36 43.73
N GLY A 51 -31.94 -6.88 42.80
CA GLY A 51 -30.83 -7.67 42.26
C GLY A 51 -29.78 -7.91 43.34
N GLY A 52 -29.12 -6.83 43.76
CA GLY A 52 -28.21 -6.87 44.90
C GLY A 52 -26.80 -6.46 44.48
N ALA A 53 -25.83 -7.35 44.69
CA ALA A 53 -24.44 -7.12 44.32
C ALA A 53 -24.05 -7.96 43.12
N GLY A 54 -23.71 -7.30 42.02
CA GLY A 54 -23.30 -7.95 40.78
C GLY A 54 -23.83 -7.15 39.61
N ARG A 55 -24.18 -7.84 38.54
CA ARG A 55 -24.83 -7.25 37.36
C ARG A 55 -26.12 -7.99 37.09
N ASP A 56 -27.21 -7.37 37.49
CA ASP A 56 -28.52 -7.99 37.62
C ASP A 56 -29.47 -7.50 36.53
N ILE A 57 -30.32 -8.41 36.06
CA ILE A 57 -31.27 -8.20 34.95
C ILE A 57 -32.69 -8.26 35.49
N ALA A 58 -33.47 -7.20 35.29
CA ALA A 58 -34.93 -7.28 35.33
C ALA A 58 -35.45 -7.74 33.96
N SER A 59 -36.05 -8.93 33.92
CA SER A 59 -36.50 -9.53 32.66
C SER A 59 -38.03 -9.58 32.56
N TYR A 60 -38.54 -9.01 31.48
CA TYR A 60 -39.95 -8.98 31.09
C TYR A 60 -40.18 -9.81 29.81
N PHE A 61 -39.26 -10.71 29.48
CA PHE A 61 -39.29 -11.50 28.25
C PHE A 61 -40.57 -12.31 28.05
N ASP A 62 -41.14 -12.82 29.16
CA ASP A 62 -42.35 -13.62 29.15
C ASP A 62 -43.65 -12.77 29.16
N ALA A 63 -43.53 -11.44 29.17
CA ALA A 63 -44.68 -10.54 29.27
C ALA A 63 -45.60 -10.62 28.05
N SER A 64 -46.91 -10.51 28.33
CA SER A 64 -47.95 -10.67 27.30
C SER A 64 -48.37 -9.38 26.59
N ALA A 65 -47.72 -8.27 26.92
CA ALA A 65 -47.89 -6.95 26.33
C ALA A 65 -46.61 -6.12 26.54
N GLY A 66 -46.50 -5.00 25.81
CA GLY A 66 -45.37 -4.08 25.96
C GLY A 66 -45.26 -3.51 27.36
N VAL A 67 -44.03 -3.41 27.86
CA VAL A 67 -43.68 -2.91 29.19
C VAL A 67 -43.10 -1.51 29.13
N TRP A 68 -43.20 -0.80 30.25
CA TRP A 68 -42.47 0.44 30.46
C TRP A 68 -41.71 0.36 31.77
N VAL A 69 -40.39 0.39 31.71
CA VAL A 69 -39.47 0.28 32.85
C VAL A 69 -38.54 1.49 32.85
N ASP A 70 -38.29 2.07 34.02
CA ASP A 70 -37.39 3.20 34.21
C ASP A 70 -36.51 2.97 35.45
N LEU A 71 -35.24 2.63 35.22
CA LEU A 71 -34.26 2.41 36.28
C LEU A 71 -33.94 3.71 37.04
N SER A 72 -33.92 4.86 36.35
CA SER A 72 -33.69 6.17 36.95
C SER A 72 -34.78 6.55 37.97
N ALA A 73 -36.01 6.06 37.74
CA ALA A 73 -37.13 6.18 38.66
C ALA A 73 -37.29 4.96 39.59
N SER A 74 -36.50 3.91 39.38
CA SER A 74 -36.54 2.64 40.12
C SER A 74 -37.93 1.98 40.08
N GLN A 75 -38.64 2.09 38.94
CA GLN A 75 -40.06 1.76 38.82
C GLN A 75 -40.44 1.17 37.46
N GLY A 76 -41.49 0.34 37.45
CA GLY A 76 -42.21 -0.09 36.25
C GLY A 76 -43.64 0.49 36.16
N TYR A 77 -44.10 0.76 34.94
CA TYR A 77 -45.29 1.58 34.67
C TYR A 77 -46.36 0.91 33.80
N ALA A 78 -46.01 -0.08 32.98
CA ALA A 78 -46.94 -0.68 32.01
C ALA A 78 -46.66 -2.17 31.78
N GLY A 79 -47.67 -2.88 31.29
CA GLY A 79 -47.60 -4.32 31.07
C GLY A 79 -47.42 -5.07 32.39
N ASP A 80 -46.59 -6.11 32.34
CA ASP A 80 -46.25 -6.89 33.53
C ASP A 80 -45.30 -6.11 34.47
N ALA A 81 -44.69 -5.00 34.02
CA ALA A 81 -43.91 -4.12 34.89
C ALA A 81 -44.76 -3.16 35.74
N ALA A 82 -46.09 -3.13 35.55
CA ALA A 82 -46.93 -2.08 36.10
C ALA A 82 -47.03 -2.14 37.64
N GLY A 83 -46.33 -1.23 38.32
CA GLY A 83 -46.31 -1.14 39.78
C GLY A 83 -45.05 -1.74 40.41
N ASP A 84 -44.14 -2.26 39.60
CA ASP A 84 -42.88 -2.82 40.07
C ASP A 84 -41.99 -1.76 40.71
N ILE A 85 -41.20 -2.18 41.70
CA ILE A 85 -40.14 -1.43 42.35
C ILE A 85 -38.83 -2.17 42.12
N LEU A 86 -37.87 -1.48 41.51
CA LEU A 86 -36.58 -2.04 41.12
C LEU A 86 -35.46 -1.47 41.99
N SER A 87 -34.50 -2.29 42.42
CA SER A 87 -33.33 -1.84 43.17
C SER A 87 -32.11 -2.71 42.91
N GLY A 88 -30.95 -2.09 42.69
CA GLY A 88 -29.73 -2.83 42.31
C GLY A 88 -29.96 -3.67 41.06
N ILE A 89 -30.54 -3.07 40.02
CA ILE A 89 -30.74 -3.66 38.70
C ILE A 89 -29.98 -2.79 37.72
N GLU A 90 -29.11 -3.39 36.92
CA GLU A 90 -28.29 -2.68 35.94
C GLU A 90 -28.80 -2.87 34.52
N ASP A 91 -29.52 -3.97 34.24
CA ASP A 91 -29.93 -4.35 32.90
C ASP A 91 -31.44 -4.64 32.80
N ILE A 92 -32.01 -4.40 31.62
CA ILE A 92 -33.40 -4.71 31.33
C ILE A 92 -33.52 -5.54 30.06
N ASN A 93 -34.28 -6.63 30.14
CA ASN A 93 -34.80 -7.32 28.98
C ASN A 93 -36.30 -7.03 28.84
N GLY A 94 -36.69 -6.44 27.72
CA GLY A 94 -38.06 -6.21 27.31
C GLY A 94 -38.80 -7.50 26.93
N SER A 95 -39.95 -7.32 26.32
CA SER A 95 -40.94 -8.31 25.94
C SER A 95 -40.89 -8.62 24.43
N GLY A 96 -41.92 -9.33 23.93
CA GLY A 96 -42.12 -9.52 22.48
C GLY A 96 -43.00 -8.45 21.84
N PHE A 97 -43.17 -7.29 22.47
CA PHE A 97 -44.05 -6.20 22.03
C PHE A 97 -43.35 -4.85 22.17
N ALA A 98 -43.97 -3.79 21.63
CA ALA A 98 -43.44 -2.42 21.73
C ALA A 98 -43.24 -1.97 23.19
N ASP A 99 -41.98 -1.90 23.61
CA ASP A 99 -41.55 -1.56 24.96
C ASP A 99 -40.99 -0.14 25.07
N VAL A 100 -40.94 0.37 26.31
CA VAL A 100 -40.23 1.60 26.67
C VAL A 100 -39.27 1.29 27.81
N LEU A 101 -37.98 1.24 27.51
CA LEU A 101 -36.94 0.91 28.48
C LEU A 101 -36.06 2.13 28.71
N VAL A 102 -35.88 2.53 29.97
CA VAL A 102 -35.07 3.67 30.37
C VAL A 102 -34.04 3.22 31.40
N GLY A 103 -32.76 3.43 31.11
CA GLY A 103 -31.65 3.18 32.03
C GLY A 103 -31.52 4.27 33.09
N ASP A 104 -30.41 4.26 33.82
CA ASP A 104 -30.12 5.20 34.90
C ASP A 104 -28.84 6.02 34.67
N ALA A 105 -27.95 6.10 35.65
CA ALA A 105 -26.68 6.82 35.54
C ALA A 105 -25.47 5.87 35.50
N ALA A 106 -25.71 4.57 35.62
CA ALA A 106 -24.72 3.52 35.49
C ALA A 106 -24.62 3.08 34.01
N ALA A 107 -23.68 2.18 33.72
CA ALA A 107 -23.65 1.54 32.41
C ALA A 107 -24.69 0.42 32.36
N ASN A 108 -25.73 0.61 31.57
CA ASN A 108 -26.85 -0.31 31.43
C ASN A 108 -26.78 -1.11 30.12
N ARG A 109 -27.33 -2.33 30.11
CA ARG A 109 -27.71 -3.01 28.86
C ARG A 109 -29.22 -3.08 28.77
N LEU A 110 -29.75 -2.53 27.68
CA LEU A 110 -31.18 -2.54 27.37
C LEU A 110 -31.41 -3.41 26.13
N GLN A 111 -32.23 -4.45 26.27
CA GLN A 111 -32.61 -5.34 25.18
C GLN A 111 -34.12 -5.21 24.94
N GLY A 112 -34.53 -4.66 23.79
CA GLY A 112 -35.94 -4.43 23.44
C GLY A 112 -36.71 -5.72 23.22
N GLY A 113 -36.27 -6.50 22.24
CA GLY A 113 -36.85 -7.80 21.93
C GLY A 113 -37.55 -7.79 20.58
N ASN A 114 -38.80 -8.21 20.51
CA ASN A 114 -39.58 -7.98 19.28
C ASN A 114 -40.50 -6.80 19.50
N GLY A 115 -40.82 -6.04 18.46
CA GLY A 115 -41.70 -4.89 18.59
C GLY A 115 -40.98 -3.62 18.19
N ASN A 116 -41.71 -2.50 18.13
CA ASN A 116 -41.07 -1.21 17.86
C ASN A 116 -40.82 -0.54 19.20
N ASP A 117 -39.58 -0.62 19.66
CA ASP A 117 -39.21 -0.30 21.02
C ASP A 117 -38.62 1.11 21.14
N ILE A 118 -38.68 1.65 22.35
CA ILE A 118 -38.04 2.91 22.71
C ILE A 118 -37.04 2.60 23.83
N LEU A 119 -35.75 2.68 23.52
CA LEU A 119 -34.67 2.48 24.47
C LEU A 119 -33.97 3.82 24.71
N ALA A 120 -33.88 4.23 25.97
CA ALA A 120 -33.13 5.40 26.42
C ALA A 120 -32.06 4.96 27.42
N GLY A 121 -30.78 5.09 27.08
CA GLY A 121 -29.65 4.71 27.93
C GLY A 121 -29.62 5.50 29.24
N GLY A 122 -29.76 6.82 29.13
CA GLY A 122 -29.72 7.71 30.28
C GLY A 122 -28.34 8.35 30.39
N ALA A 123 -27.70 8.26 31.55
CA ALA A 123 -26.29 8.64 31.66
C ALA A 123 -25.46 7.39 31.90
N GLY A 124 -24.20 7.39 31.46
CA GLY A 124 -23.38 6.18 31.53
C GLY A 124 -22.93 5.78 30.13
N ASN A 125 -22.29 4.62 30.02
CA ASN A 125 -21.90 4.09 28.71
C ASN A 125 -22.76 2.85 28.48
N ASP A 126 -23.84 3.04 27.73
CA ASP A 126 -24.91 2.07 27.64
C ASP A 126 -24.79 1.22 26.38
N VAL A 127 -25.38 0.02 26.44
CA VAL A 127 -25.52 -0.87 25.29
C VAL A 127 -27.00 -1.09 24.99
N LEU A 128 -27.43 -0.63 23.82
CA LEU A 128 -28.82 -0.66 23.39
C LEU A 128 -28.98 -1.65 22.23
N ALA A 129 -29.73 -2.72 22.46
CA ALA A 129 -30.09 -3.72 21.46
C ALA A 129 -31.61 -3.70 21.26
N GLY A 130 -32.08 -3.03 20.20
CA GLY A 130 -33.51 -3.01 19.86
C GLY A 130 -34.04 -4.40 19.49
N GLU A 131 -33.21 -5.16 18.77
CA GLU A 131 -33.58 -6.44 18.14
C GLU A 131 -34.65 -6.25 17.05
N ALA A 132 -35.72 -7.05 17.03
CA ALA A 132 -36.58 -7.15 15.87
C ALA A 132 -37.68 -6.09 15.88
N GLY A 133 -37.52 -5.06 15.07
CA GLY A 133 -38.54 -4.04 14.91
C GLY A 133 -38.02 -2.82 14.17
N ALA A 134 -38.77 -1.71 14.31
CA ALA A 134 -38.27 -0.40 13.93
C ALA A 134 -38.20 0.44 15.21
N ASP A 135 -37.00 0.52 15.77
CA ASP A 135 -36.76 0.95 17.13
C ASP A 135 -36.26 2.39 17.20
N ARG A 136 -36.33 2.96 18.40
CA ARG A 136 -35.74 4.26 18.72
C ARG A 136 -34.71 4.05 19.80
N LEU A 137 -33.43 4.11 19.43
CA LEU A 137 -32.30 3.96 20.35
C LEU A 137 -31.73 5.34 20.65
N MET A 138 -31.78 5.74 21.92
CA MET A 138 -31.31 7.03 22.42
C MET A 138 -30.21 6.76 23.46
N GLY A 139 -28.95 7.04 23.13
CA GLY A 139 -27.85 6.84 24.10
C GLY A 139 -27.88 7.87 25.23
N ASP A 140 -28.31 9.10 24.91
CA ASP A 140 -28.34 10.24 25.82
C ASP A 140 -26.94 10.72 26.24
N ALA A 141 -26.47 10.44 27.46
CA ALA A 141 -25.25 11.04 28.00
C ALA A 141 -24.18 10.00 28.35
N GLY A 142 -23.25 9.80 27.42
CA GLY A 142 -21.98 9.18 27.71
C GLY A 142 -21.36 8.67 26.42
N ASN A 143 -20.94 7.41 26.40
CA ASN A 143 -20.40 6.77 25.20
C ASN A 143 -21.16 5.48 24.95
N ASP A 144 -22.19 5.59 24.12
CA ASP A 144 -23.24 4.60 24.00
C ASP A 144 -23.11 3.77 22.74
N THR A 145 -23.52 2.50 22.82
CA THR A 145 -23.36 1.51 21.74
C THR A 145 -24.71 1.01 21.28
N ALA A 146 -25.00 1.12 19.98
CA ALA A 146 -26.06 0.33 19.37
C ALA A 146 -25.50 -1.06 19.00
N ASP A 147 -26.13 -2.11 19.52
CA ASP A 147 -25.66 -3.50 19.42
C ASP A 147 -26.57 -4.32 18.49
N TYR A 148 -26.04 -4.66 17.32
CA TYR A 148 -26.71 -5.47 16.30
C TYR A 148 -26.15 -6.90 16.19
N SER A 149 -25.32 -7.32 17.15
CA SER A 149 -24.54 -8.56 17.09
C SER A 149 -25.39 -9.83 17.03
N ALA A 150 -26.66 -9.76 17.42
CA ALA A 150 -27.62 -10.86 17.32
C ALA A 150 -28.13 -11.09 15.87
N SER A 151 -27.88 -10.15 14.96
CA SER A 151 -28.33 -10.25 13.57
C SER A 151 -27.44 -11.18 12.75
N ASN A 152 -28.07 -12.02 11.92
CA ASN A 152 -27.35 -12.89 10.96
C ASN A 152 -27.44 -12.36 9.52
N LEU A 153 -27.90 -11.12 9.35
CA LEU A 153 -28.08 -10.46 8.07
C LEU A 153 -27.30 -9.17 8.08
N ALA A 154 -26.69 -8.85 6.93
CA ALA A 154 -25.96 -7.61 6.73
C ALA A 154 -26.81 -6.38 7.07
N ILE A 155 -26.19 -5.41 7.73
CA ILE A 155 -26.77 -4.12 8.08
C ILE A 155 -26.00 -2.98 7.43
N ILE A 156 -26.69 -1.84 7.27
CA ILE A 156 -26.10 -0.57 6.88
C ILE A 156 -26.52 0.45 7.93
N VAL A 157 -25.55 0.93 8.72
CA VAL A 157 -25.80 1.83 9.83
C VAL A 157 -24.94 3.07 9.69
N ASP A 158 -25.55 4.24 9.89
CA ASP A 158 -24.91 5.54 9.75
C ASP A 158 -25.28 6.43 10.94
N LEU A 159 -24.31 6.65 11.83
CA LEU A 159 -24.44 7.49 13.01
C LEU A 159 -24.56 8.98 12.66
N SER A 160 -23.94 9.42 11.56
CA SER A 160 -24.01 10.82 11.12
C SER A 160 -25.43 11.21 10.68
N ASN A 161 -26.16 10.25 10.11
CA ASN A 161 -27.55 10.43 9.67
C ASN A 161 -28.58 9.87 10.67
N GLY A 162 -28.14 9.09 11.66
CA GLY A 162 -29.00 8.44 12.65
C GLY A 162 -29.90 7.36 12.04
N THR A 163 -29.44 6.66 11.00
CA THR A 163 -30.23 5.71 10.23
C THR A 163 -29.63 4.31 10.25
N ALA A 164 -30.52 3.31 10.23
CA ALA A 164 -30.14 1.90 10.19
C ALA A 164 -31.07 1.11 9.25
N LEU A 165 -30.47 0.21 8.47
CA LEU A 165 -31.12 -0.58 7.42
C LEU A 165 -30.62 -2.03 7.48
N GLY A 166 -31.45 -2.96 7.00
CA GLY A 166 -31.07 -4.37 6.91
C GLY A 166 -31.18 -5.11 8.25
N GLY A 167 -31.26 -6.44 8.18
CA GLY A 167 -31.33 -7.29 9.37
C GLY A 167 -32.34 -6.85 10.42
N VAL A 168 -31.88 -6.85 11.67
CA VAL A 168 -32.66 -6.39 12.84
C VAL A 168 -32.61 -4.86 12.98
N ALA A 169 -31.66 -4.20 12.33
CA ALA A 169 -31.50 -2.74 12.35
C ALA A 169 -32.53 -1.99 11.47
N ALA A 170 -33.38 -2.72 10.74
CA ALA A 170 -34.17 -2.18 9.64
C ALA A 170 -35.28 -1.23 10.11
N GLY A 171 -35.04 0.07 9.94
CA GLY A 171 -36.00 1.11 10.28
C GLY A 171 -35.74 1.79 11.63
N ASP A 172 -34.66 1.40 12.30
CA ASP A 172 -34.23 2.03 13.53
C ASP A 172 -33.83 3.48 13.33
N VAL A 173 -34.04 4.26 14.39
CA VAL A 173 -33.60 5.64 14.51
C VAL A 173 -32.61 5.75 15.67
N LEU A 174 -31.40 6.18 15.36
CA LEU A 174 -30.29 6.32 16.31
C LEU A 174 -30.12 7.79 16.71
N ILE A 175 -30.05 8.06 18.01
CA ILE A 175 -29.93 9.42 18.55
C ILE A 175 -28.88 9.42 19.66
N GLY A 176 -27.81 10.19 19.47
CA GLY A 176 -26.74 10.31 20.46
C GLY A 176 -26.15 8.94 20.81
N ILE A 177 -25.75 8.17 19.80
CA ILE A 177 -24.91 6.99 20.02
C ILE A 177 -23.59 7.19 19.28
N GLU A 178 -22.53 6.70 19.91
CA GLU A 178 -21.16 6.93 19.50
C GLU A 178 -20.51 5.65 18.96
N ASN A 179 -21.03 4.47 19.30
CA ASN A 179 -20.43 3.19 18.90
C ASN A 179 -21.44 2.27 18.21
N LEU A 180 -20.91 1.38 17.38
CA LEU A 180 -21.66 0.34 16.69
C LEU A 180 -21.00 -1.01 16.88
N ALA A 181 -21.79 -2.01 17.26
CA ALA A 181 -21.47 -3.41 17.02
C ALA A 181 -22.34 -3.92 15.87
N GLY A 182 -21.69 -4.41 14.83
CA GLY A 182 -22.27 -4.97 13.61
C GLY A 182 -22.98 -6.30 13.83
N SER A 183 -23.20 -7.03 12.76
CA SER A 183 -23.92 -8.28 12.64
C SER A 183 -22.96 -9.47 12.48
N GLN A 184 -23.49 -10.65 12.19
CA GLN A 184 -22.68 -11.83 11.83
C GLN A 184 -22.45 -11.96 10.31
N ALA A 185 -22.69 -10.89 9.54
CA ALA A 185 -22.55 -10.82 8.10
C ALA A 185 -21.87 -9.53 7.67
N GLY A 186 -21.44 -9.44 6.40
CA GLY A 186 -20.73 -8.27 5.89
C GLY A 186 -21.58 -6.99 5.88
N ASP A 187 -21.19 -6.04 6.71
CA ASP A 187 -21.91 -4.82 7.05
C ASP A 187 -21.30 -3.58 6.41
N ARG A 188 -22.04 -2.47 6.50
CA ARG A 188 -21.48 -1.14 6.30
C ARG A 188 -21.79 -0.28 7.52
N LEU A 189 -20.74 0.06 8.26
CA LEU A 189 -20.83 0.84 9.50
C LEU A 189 -20.18 2.22 9.28
N THR A 190 -20.94 3.28 9.54
CA THR A 190 -20.49 4.66 9.40
C THR A 190 -20.63 5.40 10.72
N GLY A 191 -19.52 5.93 11.23
CA GLY A 191 -19.44 6.76 12.41
C GLY A 191 -19.88 8.21 12.14
N ASN A 192 -19.41 9.14 12.97
CA ASN A 192 -19.74 10.56 12.87
C ASN A 192 -18.50 11.44 13.02
N ALA A 193 -18.57 12.56 13.74
CA ALA A 193 -17.46 13.51 13.89
C ALA A 193 -16.80 13.45 15.29
N VAL A 194 -17.24 12.52 16.15
CA VAL A 194 -16.63 12.23 17.45
C VAL A 194 -15.90 10.89 17.39
N ALA A 195 -15.04 10.62 18.37
CA ALA A 195 -14.37 9.33 18.46
C ALA A 195 -15.39 8.18 18.61
N ASN A 196 -15.41 7.28 17.63
CA ASN A 196 -16.30 6.14 17.57
C ASN A 196 -15.54 4.82 17.78
N VAL A 197 -16.26 3.80 18.25
CA VAL A 197 -15.82 2.40 18.18
C VAL A 197 -16.78 1.66 17.24
N LEU A 198 -16.25 1.18 16.11
CA LEU A 198 -16.99 0.40 15.13
C LEU A 198 -16.44 -1.02 15.12
N GLN A 199 -17.30 -2.01 15.36
CA GLN A 199 -16.96 -3.44 15.36
C GLN A 199 -17.76 -4.16 14.27
N GLY A 200 -17.13 -4.67 13.22
CA GLY A 200 -17.78 -5.41 12.14
C GLY A 200 -18.23 -6.83 12.55
N LEU A 201 -17.40 -7.50 13.35
CA LEU A 201 -17.57 -8.87 13.87
C LEU A 201 -17.23 -9.96 12.84
N ASN A 202 -18.21 -10.50 12.10
CA ASN A 202 -18.00 -11.55 11.12
C ASN A 202 -18.54 -11.10 9.77
N GLY A 203 -17.86 -11.43 8.69
CA GLY A 203 -18.25 -11.02 7.35
C GLY A 203 -17.23 -10.06 6.76
N ALA A 204 -17.39 -9.71 5.49
CA ALA A 204 -16.56 -8.69 4.85
C ALA A 204 -17.22 -7.33 5.08
N ASP A 205 -16.67 -6.58 6.02
CA ASP A 205 -17.26 -5.35 6.54
C ASP A 205 -16.64 -4.11 5.90
N ILE A 206 -17.44 -3.06 5.74
CA ILE A 206 -17.00 -1.73 5.30
C ILE A 206 -17.16 -0.75 6.46
N LEU A 207 -16.05 -0.18 6.90
CA LEU A 207 -15.99 0.74 8.03
C LEU A 207 -15.63 2.15 7.56
N VAL A 208 -16.40 3.14 8.01
CA VAL A 208 -16.14 4.56 7.79
C VAL A 208 -16.19 5.25 9.14
N GLY A 209 -15.05 5.60 9.72
CA GLY A 209 -14.99 6.29 11.02
C GLY A 209 -15.63 7.68 10.94
N GLY A 210 -15.21 8.46 9.95
CA GLY A 210 -15.58 9.87 9.82
C GLY A 210 -14.51 10.74 10.49
N GLY A 211 -14.92 11.83 11.13
CA GLY A 211 -13.97 12.62 11.91
C GLY A 211 -13.92 12.07 13.34
N GLY A 212 -12.76 12.08 13.98
CA GLY A 212 -12.65 11.49 15.30
C GLY A 212 -11.25 10.95 15.50
N ALA A 213 -11.04 10.25 16.61
CA ALA A 213 -9.92 9.34 16.75
C ALA A 213 -10.56 7.99 17.01
N ASP A 214 -10.81 7.27 15.93
CA ASP A 214 -11.73 6.14 15.91
C ASP A 214 -11.02 4.83 16.19
N ARG A 215 -11.75 3.86 16.74
CA ARG A 215 -11.33 2.46 16.76
C ARG A 215 -12.17 1.70 15.74
N LEU A 216 -11.53 1.25 14.68
CA LEU A 216 -12.13 0.51 13.57
C LEU A 216 -11.65 -0.94 13.66
N ASP A 217 -12.56 -1.85 14.01
CA ASP A 217 -12.29 -3.27 14.22
C ASP A 217 -13.13 -4.08 13.23
N GLY A 218 -12.53 -4.57 12.15
CA GLY A 218 -13.24 -5.33 11.11
C GLY A 218 -13.75 -6.65 11.66
N GLY A 219 -12.85 -7.41 12.26
CA GLY A 219 -13.18 -8.67 12.94
C GLY A 219 -12.69 -9.84 12.11
N ALA A 220 -13.61 -10.68 11.64
CA ALA A 220 -13.30 -11.86 10.84
C ALA A 220 -13.93 -11.75 9.45
N GLY A 221 -13.09 -11.64 8.44
CA GLY A 221 -13.50 -11.55 7.04
C GLY A 221 -12.42 -10.85 6.24
N GLU A 222 -12.81 -10.25 5.12
CA GLU A 222 -11.96 -9.30 4.39
C GLU A 222 -12.58 -7.91 4.55
N ASP A 223 -12.00 -7.12 5.44
CA ASP A 223 -12.59 -5.90 5.95
C ASP A 223 -11.91 -4.67 5.33
N THR A 224 -12.71 -3.65 5.03
CA THR A 224 -12.25 -2.44 4.32
C THR A 224 -12.54 -1.19 5.13
N VAL A 225 -11.52 -0.35 5.33
CA VAL A 225 -11.72 1.02 5.83
C VAL A 225 -11.71 2.01 4.66
N ILE A 226 -12.69 2.93 4.63
CA ILE A 226 -12.84 3.93 3.57
C ILE A 226 -12.73 5.35 4.13
N TYR A 227 -11.78 6.13 3.60
CA TYR A 227 -11.55 7.55 3.91
C TYR A 227 -12.00 8.51 2.80
N LEU A 228 -12.81 8.04 1.84
CA LEU A 228 -13.21 8.76 0.63
C LEU A 228 -13.83 10.16 0.90
N ALA A 229 -14.50 10.34 2.04
CA ALA A 229 -15.14 11.60 2.42
C ALA A 229 -14.19 12.61 3.08
N SER A 230 -12.96 12.19 3.40
CA SER A 230 -11.97 13.03 4.08
C SER A 230 -11.69 14.30 3.27
N ALA A 231 -11.67 15.44 3.96
CA ALA A 231 -11.41 16.74 3.35
C ALA A 231 -9.91 17.03 3.14
N SER A 232 -9.03 16.05 3.38
CA SER A 232 -7.57 16.13 3.24
C SER A 232 -6.97 14.73 3.07
N GLY A 233 -5.75 14.68 2.57
CA GLY A 233 -5.00 13.43 2.44
C GLY A 233 -4.79 12.73 3.77
N VAL A 234 -4.84 11.40 3.74
CA VAL A 234 -4.68 10.49 4.87
C VAL A 234 -3.37 9.71 4.75
N THR A 235 -2.81 9.33 5.89
CA THR A 235 -1.69 8.41 5.99
C THR A 235 -2.10 7.26 6.89
N VAL A 236 -2.28 6.08 6.31
CA VAL A 236 -2.83 4.90 6.99
C VAL A 236 -1.88 3.73 6.82
N ASN A 237 -1.68 2.98 7.91
CA ASN A 237 -0.77 1.84 7.94
C ASN A 237 -1.42 0.67 8.67
N LEU A 238 -1.75 -0.39 7.91
CA LEU A 238 -2.37 -1.62 8.43
C LEU A 238 -1.38 -2.40 9.31
N ALA A 239 -0.13 -2.55 8.88
CA ALA A 239 0.90 -3.24 9.67
C ALA A 239 1.12 -2.63 11.07
N ALA A 240 0.95 -1.31 11.21
CA ALA A 240 1.04 -0.58 12.46
C ALA A 240 -0.32 -0.44 13.17
N GLY A 241 -1.44 -0.63 12.47
CA GLY A 241 -2.79 -0.41 12.96
C GLY A 241 -3.10 1.04 13.26
N THR A 242 -2.60 2.00 12.46
CA THR A 242 -2.69 3.43 12.76
C THR A 242 -3.11 4.29 11.57
N GLY A 243 -3.89 5.35 11.83
CA GLY A 243 -4.19 6.43 10.89
C GLY A 243 -3.68 7.80 11.35
N SER A 244 -3.38 8.67 10.39
CA SER A 244 -3.08 10.09 10.64
C SER A 244 -3.47 10.97 9.45
N GLY A 245 -3.74 12.27 9.70
CA GLY A 245 -4.17 13.21 8.66
C GLY A 245 -5.64 13.05 8.27
N GLY A 246 -6.28 14.17 7.92
CA GLY A 246 -7.70 14.18 7.54
C GLY A 246 -8.61 13.50 8.57
N ASP A 247 -9.51 12.68 8.07
CA ASP A 247 -10.42 11.84 8.87
C ASP A 247 -9.69 10.70 9.59
N ALA A 248 -8.54 10.24 9.10
CA ALA A 248 -7.76 9.17 9.75
C ALA A 248 -7.05 9.61 11.05
N GLN A 249 -7.25 10.84 11.52
CA GLN A 249 -6.40 11.46 12.54
C GLN A 249 -6.52 10.83 13.93
N GLY A 250 -5.61 9.91 14.23
CA GLY A 250 -5.55 9.24 15.53
C GLY A 250 -6.31 7.91 15.56
N ASP A 251 -6.74 7.44 14.39
CA ASP A 251 -7.46 6.18 14.26
C ASP A 251 -6.58 4.98 14.61
N ILE A 252 -7.23 3.98 15.17
CA ILE A 252 -6.67 2.66 15.49
C ILE A 252 -7.42 1.64 14.66
N LEU A 253 -6.69 0.94 13.80
CA LEU A 253 -7.22 -0.09 12.90
C LEU A 253 -6.88 -1.47 13.46
N VAL A 254 -7.86 -2.38 13.48
CA VAL A 254 -7.71 -3.75 13.95
C VAL A 254 -8.42 -4.69 13.00
N SER A 255 -7.72 -5.76 12.58
CA SER A 255 -8.24 -6.77 11.64
C SER A 255 -8.87 -6.11 10.41
N ILE A 256 -8.07 -5.32 9.70
CA ILE A 256 -8.45 -4.64 8.46
C ILE A 256 -7.45 -5.09 7.39
N GLU A 257 -7.97 -5.58 6.27
CA GLU A 257 -7.17 -6.07 5.17
C GLU A 257 -7.05 -5.04 4.04
N ASN A 258 -8.03 -4.15 3.89
CA ASN A 258 -8.15 -3.28 2.72
C ASN A 258 -8.34 -1.81 3.07
N LEU A 259 -7.85 -0.91 2.20
CA LEU A 259 -7.93 0.53 2.36
C LEU A 259 -8.43 1.23 1.10
N THR A 260 -9.30 2.21 1.30
CA THR A 260 -9.61 3.24 0.30
C THR A 260 -9.26 4.61 0.84
N GLY A 261 -8.44 5.34 0.09
CA GLY A 261 -7.99 6.70 0.36
C GLY A 261 -9.09 7.76 0.24
N SER A 262 -8.65 9.00 0.28
CA SER A 262 -9.41 10.23 0.11
C SER A 262 -9.38 10.71 -1.35
N GLN A 263 -9.76 11.94 -1.61
CA GLN A 263 -9.63 12.56 -2.95
C GLN A 263 -8.40 13.47 -3.04
N PHE A 264 -7.44 13.26 -2.13
CA PHE A 264 -6.22 14.04 -2.00
C PHE A 264 -5.05 13.09 -1.80
N ASN A 265 -3.84 13.61 -1.97
CA ASN A 265 -2.59 12.86 -1.85
C ASN A 265 -2.51 12.07 -0.53
N ASP A 266 -2.59 10.75 -0.65
CA ASP A 266 -2.60 9.80 0.43
C ASP A 266 -1.28 9.02 0.51
N THR A 267 -1.08 8.37 1.66
CA THR A 267 -0.07 7.33 1.82
C THR A 267 -0.74 6.12 2.47
N LEU A 268 -0.94 5.07 1.69
CA LEU A 268 -1.60 3.84 2.14
C LEU A 268 -0.56 2.73 2.24
N VAL A 269 -0.47 2.12 3.41
CA VAL A 269 0.45 1.01 3.69
C VAL A 269 -0.35 -0.20 4.16
N GLY A 270 -0.22 -1.31 3.45
CA GLY A 270 -0.78 -2.61 3.79
C GLY A 270 0.01 -3.31 4.90
N ASP A 271 -0.18 -4.63 5.01
CA ASP A 271 0.50 -5.48 5.97
C ASP A 271 1.28 -6.65 5.33
N ALA A 272 1.07 -7.88 5.78
CA ALA A 272 1.77 -9.06 5.25
C ALA A 272 0.79 -10.07 4.63
N GLY A 273 -0.51 -9.75 4.64
CA GLY A 273 -1.54 -10.46 3.90
C GLY A 273 -1.78 -9.77 2.55
N ASP A 274 -2.63 -10.38 1.72
CA ASP A 274 -3.03 -9.80 0.44
C ASP A 274 -3.95 -8.60 0.70
N ASN A 275 -3.54 -7.40 0.29
CA ASN A 275 -4.27 -6.16 0.53
C ASN A 275 -4.75 -5.52 -0.78
N ASP A 276 -5.97 -4.96 -0.76
CA ASP A 276 -6.47 -4.06 -1.78
C ASP A 276 -6.31 -2.60 -1.33
N LEU A 277 -5.47 -1.83 -2.04
CA LEU A 277 -5.19 -0.42 -1.77
C LEU A 277 -5.65 0.49 -2.92
N PHE A 278 -6.64 1.33 -2.64
CA PHE A 278 -7.19 2.30 -3.59
C PHE A 278 -6.80 3.73 -3.19
N GLY A 279 -6.01 4.42 -4.00
CA GLY A 279 -5.60 5.83 -3.78
C GLY A 279 -6.74 6.83 -4.02
N GLU A 280 -7.55 6.55 -5.05
CA GLU A 280 -8.69 7.34 -5.52
C GLU A 280 -8.34 8.63 -6.27
N GLY A 281 -7.91 9.70 -5.61
CA GLY A 281 -7.54 10.92 -6.31
C GLY A 281 -6.51 11.72 -5.54
N GLY A 282 -5.73 12.54 -6.25
CA GLY A 282 -4.51 13.11 -5.69
C GLY A 282 -3.31 12.32 -6.15
N ASP A 283 -2.11 12.72 -5.73
CA ASP A 283 -0.88 11.97 -6.03
C ASP A 283 -0.58 11.04 -4.85
N ASP A 284 -0.84 9.75 -5.02
CA ASP A 284 -0.83 8.79 -3.92
C ASP A 284 0.45 7.95 -3.86
N VAL A 285 0.79 7.53 -2.63
CA VAL A 285 1.85 6.54 -2.40
C VAL A 285 1.26 5.28 -1.80
N LEU A 286 1.33 4.18 -2.53
CA LEU A 286 0.78 2.89 -2.13
C LEU A 286 1.91 1.89 -1.85
N ARG A 287 1.83 1.16 -0.73
CA ARG A 287 2.78 0.10 -0.36
C ARG A 287 2.02 -1.07 0.23
N GLY A 288 2.06 -2.23 -0.42
CA GLY A 288 1.30 -3.40 0.02
C GLY A 288 2.01 -4.07 1.19
N GLY A 289 3.26 -4.44 0.98
CA GLY A 289 4.07 -5.13 1.98
C GLY A 289 4.37 -6.52 1.45
N ALA A 290 4.24 -7.56 2.26
CA ALA A 290 4.28 -8.91 1.72
C ALA A 290 2.85 -9.36 1.40
N GLY A 291 2.67 -10.26 0.44
CA GLY A 291 1.34 -10.66 -0.01
C GLY A 291 1.25 -10.50 -1.52
N GLY A 292 0.18 -11.02 -2.13
CA GLY A 292 -0.17 -10.69 -3.51
C GLY A 292 -1.15 -9.52 -3.48
N ASP A 293 -0.63 -8.30 -3.56
CA ASP A 293 -1.40 -7.09 -3.33
C ASP A 293 -2.03 -6.52 -4.59
N TYR A 294 -3.14 -5.79 -4.42
CA TYR A 294 -3.76 -5.00 -5.48
C TYR A 294 -3.58 -3.50 -5.25
N PHE A 295 -2.98 -2.84 -6.23
CA PHE A 295 -2.86 -1.38 -6.26
C PHE A 295 -3.74 -0.75 -7.32
N HIS A 296 -4.55 0.23 -6.92
CA HIS A 296 -5.32 1.05 -7.84
C HIS A 296 -5.11 2.53 -7.52
N GLY A 297 -4.39 3.26 -8.38
CA GLY A 297 -4.08 4.68 -8.15
C GLY A 297 -5.34 5.54 -8.08
N GLY A 298 -6.33 5.27 -8.93
CA GLY A 298 -7.65 5.89 -8.82
C GLY A 298 -8.12 6.57 -10.10
N TYR A 299 -9.31 7.18 -10.04
CA TYR A 299 -9.91 7.87 -11.17
C TYR A 299 -9.87 9.39 -10.93
N GLY A 300 -8.77 10.03 -11.27
CA GLY A 300 -8.64 11.49 -11.03
C GLY A 300 -7.56 12.21 -11.82
N GLY A 301 -6.65 11.48 -12.48
CA GLY A 301 -5.46 12.05 -13.11
C GLY A 301 -4.41 12.53 -12.11
N GLY A 302 -4.39 11.89 -10.93
CA GLY A 302 -3.27 11.92 -10.00
C GLY A 302 -2.01 11.32 -10.60
N ILE A 303 -0.87 11.56 -9.96
CA ILE A 303 0.38 10.89 -10.26
C ILE A 303 0.66 9.87 -9.16
N ASP A 304 0.32 8.62 -9.41
CA ASP A 304 0.29 7.58 -8.37
C ASP A 304 1.55 6.72 -8.40
N THR A 305 2.07 6.41 -7.20
CA THR A 305 3.33 5.69 -7.03
C THR A 305 3.14 4.43 -6.19
N VAL A 306 3.45 3.27 -6.78
CA VAL A 306 3.65 2.04 -6.00
C VAL A 306 5.10 2.00 -5.51
N SER A 307 5.30 1.77 -4.22
CA SER A 307 6.62 1.77 -3.60
C SER A 307 6.94 0.49 -2.84
N TYR A 308 8.07 -0.10 -3.20
CA TYR A 308 8.67 -1.29 -2.61
C TYR A 308 9.84 -0.97 -1.70
N PHE A 309 9.98 0.29 -1.26
CA PHE A 309 11.16 0.81 -0.56
C PHE A 309 11.54 0.02 0.70
N THR A 310 10.56 -0.61 1.34
CA THR A 310 10.76 -1.42 2.56
C THR A 310 11.19 -2.86 2.29
N SER A 311 11.08 -3.33 1.04
CA SER A 311 11.50 -4.66 0.65
C SER A 311 12.99 -4.83 0.86
N ALA A 312 13.37 -5.95 1.47
CA ALA A 312 14.76 -6.27 1.78
C ALA A 312 15.52 -6.88 0.58
N VAL A 313 14.80 -7.24 -0.48
CA VAL A 313 15.35 -7.86 -1.70
C VAL A 313 14.81 -7.15 -2.93
N GLY A 314 15.59 -7.22 -4.01
CA GLY A 314 15.25 -6.67 -5.31
C GLY A 314 13.90 -7.17 -5.85
N VAL A 315 13.18 -6.27 -6.50
CA VAL A 315 11.87 -6.53 -7.11
C VAL A 315 11.93 -6.43 -8.63
N TRP A 316 11.12 -7.21 -9.33
CA TRP A 316 10.85 -7.04 -10.75
C TRP A 316 9.42 -6.54 -10.92
N VAL A 317 9.25 -5.33 -11.45
CA VAL A 317 7.92 -4.70 -11.55
C VAL A 317 7.74 -4.05 -12.91
N THR A 318 6.59 -4.27 -13.52
CA THR A 318 6.23 -3.66 -14.79
C THR A 318 4.86 -3.00 -14.76
N LEU A 319 4.77 -1.79 -15.32
CA LEU A 319 3.53 -1.10 -15.66
C LEU A 319 3.15 -1.29 -17.15
N ALA A 320 3.98 -2.00 -17.92
CA ALA A 320 3.75 -2.18 -19.34
C ALA A 320 2.48 -3.02 -19.59
N GLY A 321 1.47 -2.40 -20.21
CA GLY A 321 0.20 -3.05 -20.52
C GLY A 321 -0.99 -2.28 -19.96
N SER A 322 -2.14 -2.95 -19.82
CA SER A 322 -3.33 -2.38 -19.14
C SER A 322 -3.36 -2.68 -17.65
N THR A 323 -2.52 -3.59 -17.19
CA THR A 323 -2.42 -4.05 -15.81
C THR A 323 -0.96 -4.38 -15.56
N GLY A 324 -0.36 -3.69 -14.61
CA GLY A 324 1.00 -3.98 -14.15
C GLY A 324 1.05 -5.21 -13.26
N TYR A 325 2.26 -5.71 -13.05
CA TYR A 325 2.51 -6.93 -12.29
C TYR A 325 3.90 -6.89 -11.62
N GLY A 326 4.00 -7.49 -10.44
CA GLY A 326 5.22 -7.60 -9.65
C GLY A 326 5.67 -9.06 -9.41
N GLU A 327 6.98 -9.26 -9.30
CA GLU A 327 7.60 -10.50 -8.83
C GLU A 327 8.79 -10.22 -7.91
N GLY A 328 9.02 -11.11 -6.95
CA GLY A 328 10.16 -11.06 -6.03
C GLY A 328 9.99 -10.07 -4.87
N GLY A 329 10.52 -10.45 -3.71
CA GLY A 329 10.42 -9.62 -2.50
C GLY A 329 8.98 -9.33 -2.11
N ASP A 330 8.72 -8.08 -1.76
CA ASP A 330 7.39 -7.53 -1.45
C ASP A 330 6.52 -7.33 -2.71
N ALA A 331 7.03 -7.59 -3.92
CA ALA A 331 6.25 -7.49 -5.16
C ALA A 331 5.62 -8.82 -5.60
N GLU A 332 5.87 -9.92 -4.88
CA GLU A 332 5.53 -11.26 -5.32
C GLU A 332 4.01 -11.50 -5.41
N GLY A 333 3.48 -11.51 -6.64
CA GLY A 333 2.07 -11.78 -6.90
C GLY A 333 1.22 -10.52 -7.01
N ASP A 334 1.83 -9.34 -6.92
CA ASP A 334 1.15 -8.05 -7.00
C ASP A 334 0.58 -7.76 -8.39
N TYR A 335 -0.55 -7.07 -8.41
CA TYR A 335 -1.16 -6.54 -9.62
C TYR A 335 -1.55 -5.08 -9.41
N MET A 336 -1.44 -4.29 -10.47
CA MET A 336 -1.61 -2.84 -10.36
C MET A 336 -2.28 -2.21 -11.57
N THR A 337 -3.06 -1.17 -11.33
CA THR A 337 -3.80 -0.43 -12.37
C THR A 337 -3.81 1.06 -12.04
N GLU A 338 -3.86 1.89 -13.09
CA GLU A 338 -3.86 3.37 -12.95
C GLU A 338 -2.67 3.85 -12.08
N ILE A 339 -1.47 3.31 -12.30
CA ILE A 339 -0.23 3.71 -11.61
C ILE A 339 0.71 4.38 -12.60
N ASP A 340 1.28 5.51 -12.21
CA ASP A 340 2.20 6.29 -13.05
C ASP A 340 3.68 6.02 -12.73
N ASN A 341 4.00 5.70 -11.49
CA ASN A 341 5.39 5.64 -11.03
C ASN A 341 5.69 4.37 -10.25
N LEU A 342 6.96 3.97 -10.29
CA LEU A 342 7.48 2.88 -9.48
C LEU A 342 8.65 3.36 -8.63
N SER A 343 8.67 2.91 -7.39
CA SER A 343 9.78 3.06 -6.47
C SER A 343 10.22 1.68 -6.00
N GLY A 344 11.48 1.33 -6.32
CA GLY A 344 12.11 0.05 -6.02
C GLY A 344 12.40 -0.18 -4.54
N SER A 345 13.18 -1.22 -4.29
CA SER A 345 13.54 -1.74 -2.98
C SER A 345 14.92 -1.23 -2.50
N GLN A 346 15.56 -1.98 -1.59
CA GLN A 346 16.96 -1.75 -1.19
C GLN A 346 17.92 -2.75 -1.85
N GLY A 347 17.43 -3.57 -2.79
CA GLY A 347 18.22 -4.51 -3.56
C GLY A 347 18.06 -4.28 -5.05
N ASN A 348 18.75 -5.10 -5.84
CA ASN A 348 18.80 -4.96 -7.30
C ASN A 348 17.42 -5.12 -7.95
N ASP A 349 16.86 -4.02 -8.42
CA ASP A 349 15.52 -3.97 -8.98
C ASP A 349 15.53 -4.02 -10.51
N THR A 350 14.40 -4.40 -11.08
CA THR A 350 14.08 -4.15 -12.47
C THR A 350 12.72 -3.47 -12.54
N LEU A 351 12.73 -2.19 -12.92
CA LEU A 351 11.53 -1.36 -12.95
C LEU A 351 11.22 -0.98 -14.40
N ILE A 352 9.98 -1.26 -14.83
CA ILE A 352 9.52 -1.03 -16.20
C ILE A 352 8.27 -0.14 -16.13
N GLY A 353 8.34 1.02 -16.78
CA GLY A 353 7.26 2.00 -16.88
C GLY A 353 6.18 1.60 -17.90
N HIS A 354 5.36 2.57 -18.26
CA HIS A 354 4.34 2.43 -19.30
C HIS A 354 4.58 3.49 -20.40
N PHE A 355 3.72 3.61 -21.42
CA PHE A 355 3.92 4.57 -22.52
C PHE A 355 3.66 6.05 -22.18
N GLY A 356 3.66 6.39 -20.89
CA GLY A 356 3.34 7.71 -20.38
C GLY A 356 4.58 8.31 -19.73
N THR A 357 4.46 9.45 -19.05
CA THR A 357 5.62 9.98 -18.31
C THR A 357 5.74 9.26 -16.98
N ASN A 358 6.83 8.53 -16.76
CA ASN A 358 7.08 7.79 -15.54
C ASN A 358 8.22 8.42 -14.73
N THR A 359 8.15 8.25 -13.40
CA THR A 359 9.31 8.35 -12.51
C THR A 359 9.63 6.95 -11.99
N LEU A 360 10.82 6.45 -12.30
CA LEU A 360 11.34 5.18 -11.81
C LEU A 360 12.53 5.44 -10.88
N GLN A 361 12.48 4.89 -9.67
CA GLN A 361 13.48 5.12 -8.62
C GLN A 361 14.02 3.78 -8.10
N GLY A 362 15.30 3.47 -8.34
CA GLY A 362 15.93 2.20 -7.93
C GLY A 362 16.41 2.16 -6.47
N TRP A 363 16.84 3.30 -5.93
CA TRP A 363 17.39 3.47 -4.59
C TRP A 363 18.75 2.84 -4.36
N ALA A 364 18.82 1.58 -3.96
CA ALA A 364 20.06 0.92 -3.58
C ALA A 364 20.08 -0.46 -4.20
N GLY A 365 21.23 -0.88 -4.72
CA GLY A 365 21.29 -2.09 -5.54
C GLY A 365 21.82 -1.73 -6.92
N ASP A 366 22.12 -2.75 -7.71
CA ASP A 366 22.45 -2.56 -9.12
C ASP A 366 21.16 -2.71 -9.93
N ASP A 367 20.55 -1.59 -10.31
CA ASP A 367 19.17 -1.55 -10.80
C ASP A 367 19.09 -1.51 -12.33
N VAL A 368 17.98 -2.00 -12.88
CA VAL A 368 17.66 -1.91 -14.32
C VAL A 368 16.37 -1.11 -14.49
N LEU A 369 16.46 0.04 -15.15
CA LEU A 369 15.32 0.93 -15.37
C LEU A 369 14.95 0.98 -16.85
N ARG A 370 13.66 0.79 -17.16
CA ARG A 370 13.10 0.91 -18.52
C ARG A 370 11.87 1.81 -18.49
N GLY A 371 12.00 3.03 -19.01
CA GLY A 371 10.88 3.99 -19.05
C GLY A 371 9.77 3.61 -20.03
N GLU A 372 10.09 2.83 -21.07
CA GLU A 372 9.27 2.69 -22.27
C GLU A 372 9.11 4.04 -23.00
N GLY A 373 7.95 4.34 -23.59
CA GLY A 373 7.76 5.63 -24.26
C GLY A 373 7.34 6.70 -23.26
N GLY A 374 7.83 7.93 -23.39
CA GLY A 374 7.51 8.98 -22.44
C GLY A 374 8.69 9.90 -22.20
N ALA A 375 8.48 11.02 -21.51
CA ALA A 375 9.57 11.88 -21.07
C ALA A 375 9.92 11.55 -19.62
N ASP A 376 10.59 10.42 -19.42
CA ASP A 376 10.70 9.78 -18.11
C ASP A 376 11.81 10.35 -17.23
N ARG A 377 11.63 10.23 -15.92
CA ARG A 377 12.68 10.46 -14.94
C ARG A 377 13.18 9.11 -14.43
N LEU A 378 14.41 8.74 -14.78
CA LEU A 378 15.03 7.47 -14.41
C LEU A 378 16.18 7.75 -13.43
N ASP A 379 16.02 7.31 -12.18
CA ASP A 379 16.96 7.56 -11.08
C ASP A 379 17.42 6.23 -10.47
N GLY A 380 18.63 5.79 -10.82
CA GLY A 380 19.19 4.51 -10.34
C GLY A 380 19.43 4.53 -8.83
N GLY A 381 20.05 5.61 -8.36
CA GLY A 381 20.34 5.80 -6.95
C GLY A 381 21.77 5.38 -6.61
N ALA A 382 21.93 4.37 -5.78
CA ALA A 382 23.19 3.92 -5.25
C ALA A 382 23.48 2.48 -5.68
N GLY A 383 24.44 2.32 -6.57
CA GLY A 383 24.94 1.03 -7.00
C GLY A 383 25.57 1.18 -8.36
N ASN A 384 25.45 0.16 -9.19
CA ASN A 384 25.86 0.20 -10.58
C ASN A 384 24.64 0.03 -11.49
N ASP A 385 24.03 1.14 -11.86
CA ASP A 385 22.68 1.17 -12.42
C ASP A 385 22.69 1.19 -13.94
N THR A 386 21.67 0.60 -14.55
CA THR A 386 21.52 0.47 -16.00
C THR A 386 20.20 1.04 -16.47
N VAL A 387 20.25 1.96 -17.43
CA VAL A 387 19.06 2.30 -18.22
C VAL A 387 19.07 1.49 -19.50
N SER A 388 17.96 0.80 -19.77
CA SER A 388 17.84 -0.08 -20.93
C SER A 388 16.73 0.39 -21.86
N TYR A 389 17.05 0.52 -23.14
CA TYR A 389 16.11 0.87 -24.21
C TYR A 389 15.74 -0.34 -25.09
N PHE A 390 15.91 -1.56 -24.57
CA PHE A 390 15.72 -2.83 -25.27
C PHE A 390 14.45 -2.88 -26.14
N ASP A 391 13.31 -2.45 -25.60
CA ASP A 391 11.99 -2.49 -26.25
C ASP A 391 11.68 -1.24 -27.12
N SER A 392 12.67 -0.36 -27.32
CA SER A 392 12.51 0.87 -28.11
C SER A 392 12.13 0.59 -29.56
N ILE A 393 11.11 1.32 -30.03
CA ILE A 393 10.61 1.24 -31.42
C ILE A 393 11.39 2.12 -32.42
N GLY A 394 12.56 2.61 -32.02
CA GLY A 394 13.45 3.40 -32.85
C GLY A 394 14.80 3.64 -32.18
N ALA A 395 15.76 4.13 -32.97
CA ALA A 395 17.09 4.45 -32.50
C ALA A 395 17.07 5.48 -31.37
N VAL A 396 17.93 5.26 -30.38
CA VAL A 396 18.13 6.14 -29.22
C VAL A 396 19.48 6.84 -29.29
N THR A 397 19.53 8.05 -28.77
CA THR A 397 20.77 8.82 -28.57
C THR A 397 20.83 9.24 -27.12
N VAL A 398 21.79 8.69 -26.38
CA VAL A 398 21.86 8.78 -24.92
C VAL A 398 23.26 9.24 -24.50
N ASP A 399 23.32 10.21 -23.60
CA ASP A 399 24.57 10.77 -23.08
C ASP A 399 24.50 10.87 -21.55
N LEU A 400 25.26 10.01 -20.87
CA LEU A 400 25.35 9.99 -19.40
C LEU A 400 26.11 11.19 -18.83
N SER A 401 26.96 11.86 -19.62
CA SER A 401 27.71 13.03 -19.17
C SER A 401 26.83 14.26 -18.99
N THR A 402 25.74 14.34 -19.77
CA THR A 402 24.71 15.38 -19.68
C THR A 402 23.44 14.90 -18.98
N GLY A 403 23.25 13.58 -18.83
CA GLY A 403 22.05 12.98 -18.26
C GLY A 403 20.82 13.12 -19.18
N THR A 404 21.04 13.22 -20.49
CA THR A 404 19.99 13.47 -21.48
C THR A 404 19.86 12.32 -22.46
N ALA A 405 18.62 12.01 -22.83
CA ALA A 405 18.33 11.02 -23.85
C ALA A 405 17.29 11.55 -24.87
N THR A 406 17.42 11.13 -26.13
CA THR A 406 16.56 11.56 -27.25
C THR A 406 16.31 10.43 -28.24
N GLY A 407 15.21 10.49 -28.99
CA GLY A 407 14.87 9.50 -30.01
C GLY A 407 14.29 8.21 -29.44
N GLY A 408 13.44 7.51 -30.20
CA GLY A 408 12.78 6.28 -29.74
C GLY A 408 12.08 6.44 -28.38
N HIS A 409 12.25 5.47 -27.50
CA HIS A 409 11.80 5.49 -26.10
C HIS A 409 12.64 6.42 -25.19
N ALA A 410 13.80 6.87 -25.65
CA ALA A 410 14.64 7.80 -24.90
C ALA A 410 14.15 9.26 -24.94
N ASP A 411 13.17 9.61 -25.79
CA ASP A 411 12.84 11.00 -26.09
C ASP A 411 12.38 11.83 -24.88
N GLY A 412 13.25 12.73 -24.42
CA GLY A 412 12.95 13.63 -23.30
C GLY A 412 13.21 13.01 -21.92
N ASN A 413 13.80 11.82 -21.86
CA ASN A 413 14.19 11.21 -20.59
C ASN A 413 15.27 12.05 -19.88
N VAL A 414 15.20 12.05 -18.55
CA VAL A 414 16.21 12.60 -17.64
C VAL A 414 16.82 11.44 -16.85
N LEU A 415 18.14 11.28 -16.98
CA LEU A 415 18.88 10.17 -16.37
C LEU A 415 19.69 10.67 -15.18
N ILE A 416 19.59 9.97 -14.05
CA ILE A 416 20.17 10.38 -12.77
C ILE A 416 20.81 9.17 -12.11
N SER A 417 22.08 9.34 -11.69
CA SER A 417 22.85 8.28 -11.02
C SER A 417 22.84 6.97 -11.83
N ILE A 418 23.21 7.06 -13.11
CA ILE A 418 23.26 5.92 -14.03
C ILE A 418 24.70 5.71 -14.50
N GLU A 419 25.17 4.48 -14.39
CA GLU A 419 26.52 4.08 -14.81
C GLU A 419 26.53 3.36 -16.15
N ASN A 420 25.43 2.71 -16.54
CA ASN A 420 25.40 1.81 -17.70
C ASN A 420 24.22 2.07 -18.62
N LEU A 421 24.41 1.73 -19.90
CA LEU A 421 23.39 1.86 -20.92
C LEU A 421 23.27 0.58 -21.74
N ALA A 422 22.04 0.18 -22.02
CA ALA A 422 21.73 -0.76 -23.09
C ALA A 422 20.85 -0.07 -24.14
N GLY A 423 21.22 -0.23 -25.42
CA GLY A 423 20.50 0.28 -26.57
C GLY A 423 19.17 -0.45 -26.81
N SER A 424 18.73 -0.40 -28.04
CA SER A 424 17.55 -1.07 -28.57
C SER A 424 17.92 -2.42 -29.19
N ASP A 425 17.00 -3.38 -29.21
CA ASP A 425 17.29 -4.72 -29.76
C ASP A 425 17.38 -4.75 -31.31
N SER A 426 17.26 -3.61 -32.00
CA SER A 426 17.06 -3.62 -33.47
C SER A 426 17.47 -2.36 -34.24
N TYR A 427 17.82 -1.25 -33.60
CA TYR A 427 18.11 0.01 -34.28
C TYR A 427 19.52 0.50 -33.95
N GLY A 428 20.17 1.16 -34.90
CA GLY A 428 21.50 1.72 -34.69
C GLY A 428 21.46 2.92 -33.74
N ASP A 429 22.03 2.74 -32.56
CA ASP A 429 21.97 3.65 -31.43
C ASP A 429 23.26 4.47 -31.26
N SER A 430 23.16 5.58 -30.53
CA SER A 430 24.32 6.38 -30.13
C SER A 430 24.38 6.44 -28.60
N LEU A 431 25.31 5.69 -28.01
CA LEU A 431 25.46 5.57 -26.56
C LEU A 431 26.78 6.24 -26.12
N THR A 432 26.67 7.23 -25.23
CA THR A 432 27.81 7.94 -24.65
C THR A 432 27.81 7.81 -23.14
N GLY A 433 28.93 7.33 -22.57
CA GLY A 433 29.15 7.22 -21.14
C GLY A 433 29.55 8.55 -20.49
N ASN A 434 30.12 8.49 -19.30
CA ASN A 434 30.54 9.65 -18.51
C ASN A 434 32.04 9.58 -18.16
N ALA A 435 32.45 10.08 -17.00
CA ALA A 435 33.85 10.07 -16.55
C ALA A 435 34.16 8.90 -15.59
N GLY A 436 33.14 8.09 -15.26
CA GLY A 436 33.25 6.86 -14.48
C GLY A 436 33.51 5.65 -15.39
N ALA A 437 33.56 4.46 -14.81
CA ALA A 437 33.61 3.24 -15.61
C ALA A 437 32.18 2.87 -16.05
N ASN A 438 31.94 2.81 -17.36
CA ASN A 438 30.63 2.51 -17.93
C ASN A 438 30.62 1.15 -18.63
N ALA A 439 29.50 0.43 -18.54
CA ALA A 439 29.17 -0.65 -19.46
C ALA A 439 28.14 -0.15 -20.48
N LEU A 440 28.52 -0.13 -21.76
CA LEU A 440 27.65 0.26 -22.86
C LEU A 440 27.41 -0.95 -23.76
N ASP A 441 26.15 -1.31 -23.97
CA ASP A 441 25.73 -2.41 -24.84
C ASP A 441 24.84 -1.89 -25.96
N GLY A 442 25.30 -1.97 -27.21
CA GLY A 442 24.53 -1.57 -28.40
C GLY A 442 23.37 -2.53 -28.70
N LEU A 443 23.50 -3.79 -28.28
CA LEU A 443 22.57 -4.89 -28.57
C LEU A 443 22.44 -5.22 -30.06
N GLY A 444 21.57 -4.52 -30.81
CA GLY A 444 21.31 -4.85 -32.21
C GLY A 444 21.05 -3.62 -33.04
N GLY A 445 21.69 -3.53 -34.19
CA GLY A 445 21.77 -2.27 -34.93
C GLY A 445 23.20 -2.00 -35.35
N ASP A 446 23.41 -0.95 -36.15
CA ASP A 446 24.76 -0.44 -36.42
C ASP A 446 25.01 0.69 -35.41
N ASP A 447 25.66 0.39 -34.30
CA ASP A 447 25.70 1.27 -33.12
C ASP A 447 26.95 2.15 -33.09
N THR A 448 26.87 3.27 -32.39
CA THR A 448 28.02 4.14 -32.06
C THR A 448 28.16 4.23 -30.54
N LEU A 449 29.26 3.68 -30.01
CA LEU A 449 29.54 3.63 -28.59
C LEU A 449 30.75 4.51 -28.28
N ARG A 450 30.60 5.40 -27.29
CA ARG A 450 31.67 6.24 -26.75
C ARG A 450 31.71 6.11 -25.23
N GLY A 451 32.74 5.46 -24.70
CA GLY A 451 32.90 5.28 -23.25
C GLY A 451 32.99 6.60 -22.48
N GLY A 452 33.83 7.52 -22.97
CA GLY A 452 34.15 8.74 -22.24
C GLY A 452 35.49 8.55 -21.56
N GLY A 453 35.65 9.05 -20.33
CA GLY A 453 36.85 8.75 -19.56
C GLY A 453 36.51 7.69 -18.51
N GLY A 454 37.40 6.76 -18.24
CA GLY A 454 37.06 5.70 -17.30
C GLY A 454 37.83 4.44 -17.58
N LYS A 455 37.28 3.31 -17.15
CA LYS A 455 37.65 2.02 -17.71
C LYS A 455 36.36 1.38 -18.20
N ASP A 456 36.08 1.56 -19.46
CA ASP A 456 34.78 1.25 -20.02
C ASP A 456 34.76 -0.14 -20.62
N THR A 457 33.58 -0.76 -20.62
CA THR A 457 33.31 -2.00 -21.35
C THR A 457 32.27 -1.70 -22.42
N LEU A 458 32.69 -1.81 -23.68
CA LEU A 458 31.88 -1.50 -24.84
C LEU A 458 31.54 -2.79 -25.57
N THR A 459 30.26 -3.11 -25.69
CA THR A 459 29.75 -4.27 -26.43
C THR A 459 28.94 -3.73 -27.60
N GLY A 460 29.39 -3.96 -28.83
CA GLY A 460 28.67 -3.51 -30.02
C GLY A 460 27.39 -4.31 -30.24
N GLY A 461 27.48 -5.62 -30.08
CA GLY A 461 26.37 -6.53 -30.31
C GLY A 461 26.26 -6.92 -31.78
N ALA A 462 25.05 -6.82 -32.33
CA ALA A 462 24.70 -7.29 -33.66
C ALA A 462 24.61 -6.15 -34.68
N GLY A 463 25.73 -5.82 -35.33
CA GLY A 463 25.73 -5.02 -36.55
C GLY A 463 27.12 -4.48 -36.82
N GLY A 464 27.24 -3.49 -37.71
CA GLY A 464 28.51 -2.86 -38.03
C GLY A 464 28.79 -1.70 -37.10
N ASP A 465 29.36 -2.00 -35.92
CA ASP A 465 29.42 -1.03 -34.82
C ASP A 465 30.66 -0.13 -34.85
N VAL A 466 30.56 1.05 -34.25
CA VAL A 466 31.63 2.05 -34.17
C VAL A 466 31.96 2.34 -32.71
N PHE A 467 33.19 2.04 -32.33
CA PHE A 467 33.75 2.36 -31.01
C PHE A 467 34.59 3.62 -31.11
N ALA A 468 34.07 4.75 -30.61
CA ALA A 468 34.63 6.07 -30.83
C ALA A 468 35.43 6.59 -29.62
N TYR A 469 36.60 7.16 -29.90
CA TYR A 469 37.48 7.81 -28.92
C TYR A 469 37.82 9.23 -29.39
N GLY A 470 37.61 10.21 -28.51
CA GLY A 470 37.81 11.64 -28.81
C GLY A 470 38.97 12.29 -28.06
N ALA A 471 39.60 11.59 -27.11
CA ALA A 471 40.83 12.04 -26.47
C ALA A 471 41.71 10.85 -26.08
N VAL A 472 43.03 11.05 -25.98
CA VAL A 472 43.95 10.04 -25.42
C VAL A 472 43.61 9.67 -23.98
N GLY A 473 42.92 10.55 -23.26
CA GLY A 473 42.47 10.32 -21.89
C GLY A 473 41.18 9.49 -21.78
N ASP A 474 40.52 9.21 -22.90
CA ASP A 474 39.30 8.39 -22.90
C ASP A 474 39.63 6.96 -22.46
N SER A 475 40.75 6.40 -22.96
CA SER A 475 41.24 5.08 -22.56
C SER A 475 42.69 5.09 -22.11
N ALA A 476 42.92 4.74 -20.84
CA ALA A 476 44.26 4.80 -20.25
C ALA A 476 45.20 3.69 -20.76
N VAL A 477 46.50 3.87 -20.52
CA VAL A 477 47.50 2.84 -20.81
C VAL A 477 47.43 1.71 -19.76
N GLY A 478 47.50 0.46 -20.21
CA GLY A 478 47.67 -0.71 -19.35
C GLY A 478 46.37 -1.28 -18.79
N ALA A 479 46.34 -1.58 -17.49
CA ALA A 479 45.24 -2.33 -16.87
C ALA A 479 43.90 -1.56 -16.78
N ASN A 480 43.97 -0.24 -16.96
CA ASN A 480 42.84 0.68 -16.94
C ASN A 480 42.39 1.09 -18.36
N ALA A 481 42.89 0.42 -19.39
CA ALA A 481 42.41 0.60 -20.74
C ALA A 481 40.97 0.06 -20.87
N ASP A 482 40.20 0.73 -21.71
CA ASP A 482 38.87 0.31 -22.13
C ASP A 482 38.92 -1.03 -22.84
N VAL A 483 37.82 -1.75 -22.73
CA VAL A 483 37.62 -3.07 -23.31
C VAL A 483 36.48 -3.02 -24.31
N ILE A 484 36.78 -3.29 -25.57
CA ILE A 484 35.76 -3.63 -26.57
C ILE A 484 35.53 -5.14 -26.47
N ALA A 485 34.36 -5.55 -26.00
CA ALA A 485 34.09 -6.92 -25.58
C ALA A 485 34.01 -7.90 -26.75
N ASP A 486 33.43 -7.49 -27.88
CA ASP A 486 32.96 -8.37 -28.95
C ASP A 486 33.35 -7.97 -30.37
N PHE A 487 34.36 -7.11 -30.53
CA PHE A 487 34.82 -6.59 -31.83
C PHE A 487 34.89 -7.64 -32.96
N SER A 488 34.18 -7.36 -34.06
CA SER A 488 33.89 -8.28 -35.15
C SER A 488 34.10 -7.66 -36.53
N GLN A 489 35.26 -7.94 -37.13
CA GLN A 489 35.52 -7.59 -38.55
C GLN A 489 34.50 -8.21 -39.53
N ALA A 490 33.82 -9.28 -39.12
CA ALA A 490 32.82 -9.97 -39.95
C ALA A 490 31.49 -9.22 -40.00
N GLN A 491 31.11 -8.54 -38.90
CA GLN A 491 29.89 -7.74 -38.83
C GLN A 491 30.12 -6.33 -39.37
N GLY A 492 31.35 -5.83 -39.30
CA GLY A 492 31.76 -4.58 -39.95
C GLY A 492 32.30 -3.54 -38.99
N ASP A 493 32.58 -3.95 -37.75
CA ASP A 493 32.97 -3.08 -36.65
C ASP A 493 34.21 -2.24 -36.95
N ARG A 494 34.24 -1.04 -36.39
CA ARG A 494 35.35 -0.11 -36.53
C ARG A 494 35.68 0.59 -35.23
N ILE A 495 36.96 0.94 -35.08
CA ILE A 495 37.45 1.79 -34.01
C ILE A 495 37.68 3.18 -34.61
N ASP A 496 36.91 4.16 -34.15
CA ASP A 496 37.04 5.56 -34.60
C ASP A 496 37.98 6.32 -33.67
N LEU A 497 39.11 6.75 -34.22
CA LEU A 497 40.14 7.54 -33.55
C LEU A 497 40.28 8.92 -34.19
N SER A 498 39.40 9.29 -35.13
CA SER A 498 39.46 10.57 -35.85
C SER A 498 39.19 11.78 -34.96
N GLY A 499 38.72 11.57 -33.72
CA GLY A 499 38.59 12.61 -32.71
C GLY A 499 39.87 12.90 -31.93
N ILE A 500 40.92 12.06 -32.05
CA ILE A 500 42.18 12.23 -31.34
C ILE A 500 43.23 12.81 -32.30
N ASP A 501 43.78 13.97 -31.92
CA ASP A 501 44.93 14.54 -32.61
C ASP A 501 46.17 13.65 -32.45
N ALA A 502 46.59 13.04 -33.56
CA ALA A 502 47.68 12.08 -33.58
C ALA A 502 49.07 12.72 -33.40
N ASP A 503 49.23 14.05 -33.54
CA ASP A 503 50.52 14.73 -33.34
C ASP A 503 50.35 16.03 -32.54
N THR A 504 50.46 15.90 -31.22
CA THR A 504 50.36 17.04 -30.29
C THR A 504 51.44 18.13 -30.50
N GLY A 505 52.48 17.84 -31.27
CA GLY A 505 53.55 18.77 -31.63
C GLY A 505 53.28 19.58 -32.91
N ALA A 506 52.28 19.20 -33.70
CA ALA A 506 51.87 19.88 -34.91
C ALA A 506 50.54 20.63 -34.71
N ALA A 507 50.18 21.47 -35.68
CA ALA A 507 49.04 22.37 -35.57
C ALA A 507 47.86 21.85 -36.39
N GLY A 508 46.68 21.79 -35.77
CA GLY A 508 45.48 21.20 -36.35
C GLY A 508 45.30 19.78 -35.87
N ASP A 509 44.34 19.06 -36.44
CA ASP A 509 44.06 17.65 -36.11
C ASP A 509 44.78 16.72 -37.11
N GLN A 510 45.65 15.84 -36.62
CA GLN A 510 46.43 14.92 -37.45
C GLN A 510 45.85 13.50 -37.37
N ALA A 511 45.78 12.83 -38.52
CA ALA A 511 45.37 11.43 -38.60
C ALA A 511 46.51 10.49 -38.17
N PHE A 512 46.15 9.38 -37.52
CA PHE A 512 47.12 8.33 -37.22
C PHE A 512 47.62 7.61 -38.48
N THR A 513 48.85 7.11 -38.41
CA THR A 513 49.43 6.17 -39.37
C THR A 513 49.49 4.78 -38.77
N PHE A 514 48.67 3.85 -39.29
CA PHE A 514 48.68 2.46 -38.85
C PHE A 514 49.91 1.69 -39.35
N ILE A 515 50.78 1.27 -38.43
CA ILE A 515 52.03 0.53 -38.71
C ILE A 515 51.92 -0.98 -38.46
N GLY A 516 50.72 -1.50 -38.18
CA GLY A 516 50.48 -2.91 -37.91
C GLY A 516 51.04 -3.36 -36.55
N SER A 517 51.75 -4.50 -36.52
CA SER A 517 52.36 -5.04 -35.29
C SER A 517 53.81 -4.59 -35.05
N GLY A 518 54.33 -3.68 -35.89
CA GLY A 518 55.67 -3.10 -35.76
C GLY A 518 55.87 -2.36 -34.43
N LEU A 519 57.12 -2.19 -34.03
CA LEU A 519 57.49 -1.30 -32.92
C LEU A 519 57.45 0.16 -33.38
N TYR A 520 57.20 1.09 -32.45
CA TYR A 520 57.29 2.52 -32.70
C TYR A 520 58.68 2.89 -33.24
N THR A 521 58.71 3.86 -34.15
CA THR A 521 59.92 4.41 -34.76
C THR A 521 60.31 5.79 -34.24
N HIS A 522 59.66 6.23 -33.15
CA HIS A 522 59.80 7.56 -32.53
C HIS A 522 59.30 8.69 -33.46
N HIS A 523 58.16 8.43 -34.10
CA HIS A 523 57.39 9.42 -34.85
C HIS A 523 56.02 9.57 -34.20
N ALA A 524 55.58 10.81 -34.00
CA ALA A 524 54.23 11.07 -33.52
C ALA A 524 53.20 10.59 -34.54
N GLY A 525 52.05 10.15 -34.04
CA GLY A 525 50.92 9.66 -34.80
C GLY A 525 51.04 8.21 -35.25
N GLU A 526 51.95 7.42 -34.66
CA GLU A 526 52.04 6.00 -34.95
C GLU A 526 50.97 5.21 -34.18
N LEU A 527 50.15 4.45 -34.91
CA LEU A 527 49.15 3.53 -34.37
C LEU A 527 49.55 2.09 -34.65
N ARG A 528 49.51 1.25 -33.62
CA ARG A 528 49.91 -0.16 -33.71
C ARG A 528 48.96 -1.07 -32.94
N PHE A 529 49.15 -2.37 -33.10
CA PHE A 529 48.54 -3.36 -32.21
C PHE A 529 49.54 -4.44 -31.75
N ALA A 530 49.23 -5.11 -30.65
CA ALA A 530 49.95 -6.28 -30.16
C ALA A 530 48.99 -7.31 -29.56
N VAL A 531 49.29 -8.60 -29.73
CA VAL A 531 48.51 -9.67 -29.09
C VAL A 531 49.21 -10.10 -27.81
N VAL A 532 48.55 -9.91 -26.67
CA VAL A 532 49.07 -10.26 -25.34
C VAL A 532 48.01 -11.05 -24.60
N GLY A 533 48.36 -12.22 -24.06
CA GLY A 533 47.42 -13.00 -23.25
C GLY A 533 46.17 -13.51 -23.97
N GLY A 534 46.15 -13.50 -25.32
CA GLY A 534 44.98 -13.88 -26.11
C GLY A 534 44.03 -12.72 -26.44
N GLN A 535 44.40 -11.48 -26.12
CA GLN A 535 43.68 -10.25 -26.45
C GLN A 535 44.54 -9.39 -27.37
N SER A 536 43.89 -8.63 -28.25
CA SER A 536 44.56 -7.59 -29.05
C SER A 536 44.53 -6.26 -28.32
N ILE A 537 45.67 -5.60 -28.22
CA ILE A 537 45.81 -4.27 -27.63
C ILE A 537 46.17 -3.31 -28.74
N VAL A 538 45.29 -2.37 -29.03
CA VAL A 538 45.56 -1.19 -29.88
C VAL A 538 46.30 -0.17 -29.05
N ALA A 539 47.31 0.48 -29.64
CA ALA A 539 48.11 1.47 -28.93
C ALA A 539 48.59 2.58 -29.88
N GLY A 540 48.45 3.84 -29.47
CA GLY A 540 48.95 5.00 -30.21
C GLY A 540 50.05 5.75 -29.46
N ASP A 541 50.98 6.35 -30.20
CA ASP A 541 52.01 7.30 -29.73
C ASP A 541 51.73 8.65 -30.39
N VAL A 542 51.25 9.63 -29.62
CA VAL A 542 50.87 10.97 -30.10
C VAL A 542 51.96 12.03 -29.88
N ASN A 543 53.04 11.69 -29.19
CA ASN A 543 54.11 12.62 -28.82
C ASN A 543 55.48 12.25 -29.44
N GLY A 544 55.60 11.07 -30.02
CA GLY A 544 56.76 10.55 -30.73
C GLY A 544 57.91 10.07 -29.84
N ASP A 545 57.69 9.85 -28.55
CA ASP A 545 58.73 9.37 -27.64
C ASP A 545 58.97 7.85 -27.71
N GLY A 546 58.15 7.12 -28.47
CA GLY A 546 58.21 5.67 -28.64
C GLY A 546 57.52 4.89 -27.52
N GLN A 547 56.66 5.52 -26.72
CA GLN A 547 55.78 4.92 -25.73
C GLN A 547 54.32 5.11 -26.13
N SER A 548 53.45 4.23 -25.63
CA SER A 548 52.01 4.36 -25.87
C SER A 548 51.43 5.43 -24.97
N ASP A 549 50.59 6.31 -25.53
CA ASP A 549 49.84 7.32 -24.81
C ASP A 549 48.41 6.86 -24.44
N PHE A 550 47.86 5.88 -25.16
CA PHE A 550 46.60 5.21 -24.85
C PHE A 550 46.66 3.74 -25.26
N HIS A 551 45.83 2.90 -24.64
CA HIS A 551 45.58 1.51 -25.04
C HIS A 551 44.09 1.27 -25.25
N ILE A 552 43.71 0.37 -26.15
CA ILE A 552 42.33 -0.16 -26.23
C ILE A 552 42.45 -1.68 -26.32
N VAL A 553 41.73 -2.40 -25.46
CA VAL A 553 41.79 -3.86 -25.39
C VAL A 553 40.60 -4.45 -26.12
N LEU A 554 40.85 -5.40 -27.02
CA LEU A 554 39.81 -6.21 -27.63
C LEU A 554 39.65 -7.51 -26.84
N GLY A 555 38.41 -7.88 -26.55
CA GLY A 555 38.06 -9.06 -25.75
C GLY A 555 38.60 -10.38 -26.30
N SER A 556 38.94 -10.41 -27.60
CA SER A 556 39.56 -11.54 -28.27
C SER A 556 40.77 -11.15 -29.13
N ALA A 557 41.57 -12.14 -29.55
CA ALA A 557 42.71 -11.92 -30.42
C ALA A 557 42.25 -11.68 -31.87
N VAL A 558 42.25 -10.41 -32.29
CA VAL A 558 41.93 -9.97 -33.65
C VAL A 558 43.18 -9.47 -34.35
N THR A 559 43.39 -9.88 -35.60
CA THR A 559 44.48 -9.33 -36.44
C THR A 559 43.98 -8.06 -37.13
N LEU A 560 44.36 -6.90 -36.58
CA LEU A 560 43.89 -5.62 -37.05
C LEU A 560 44.58 -5.17 -38.34
N GLN A 561 43.82 -4.47 -39.18
CA GLN A 561 44.22 -3.90 -40.46
C GLN A 561 43.71 -2.46 -40.56
N ALA A 562 44.27 -1.68 -41.50
CA ALA A 562 43.94 -0.26 -41.63
C ALA A 562 42.44 0.02 -41.88
N GLY A 563 41.70 -0.96 -42.44
CA GLY A 563 40.26 -0.83 -42.67
C GLY A 563 39.39 -0.94 -41.42
N ASP A 564 39.94 -1.43 -40.31
CA ASP A 564 39.24 -1.55 -39.03
C ASP A 564 39.19 -0.22 -38.26
N PHE A 565 39.85 0.81 -38.78
CA PHE A 565 39.94 2.12 -38.14
C PHE A 565 39.31 3.21 -39.00
N VAL A 566 38.75 4.22 -38.32
CA VAL A 566 38.45 5.53 -38.88
C VAL A 566 39.50 6.49 -38.31
N LEU A 567 40.35 7.06 -39.18
CA LEU A 567 41.57 7.81 -38.82
C LEU A 567 41.60 9.20 -39.42
#